data_AF-A0A0R3WXL6-F1
#
_entry.id   AF-A0A0R3WXL6-F1
#
_cell.length_a   1.000
_cell.length_b   1.000
_cell.length_c   1.000
_cell.angle_alpha   90.00
_cell.angle_beta   90.00
_cell.angle_gamma   90.00
#
_symmetry.space_group_name_H-M   'P 1'
#
loop_
_entity.id
_entity.type
_entity.pdbx_description
1 polymer ?
#
loop_
_entity_poly.entity_id
_entity_poly.type
_entity_poly.pdbx_seq_one_letter_code
_entity_poly.pdbx_strand_id
1 'polypeptide(L)' 'MSFDELLELADKGNHREVDMLVKDIYGGAYESLGLAADVIASSFGLAARRPNEARRPADMVKALLVAISK' A
#
# COMPACT_ATOMS: atom_id res chain seq x y z
N MET A 1 22.13 0.89 2.62
CA MET A 1 20.90 0.46 1.94
C MET A 1 21.26 -0.04 0.56
N SER A 2 21.65 -1.30 0.47
CA SER A 2 21.70 -2.04 -0.79
C SER A 2 20.28 -2.38 -1.25
N PHE A 3 20.15 -2.88 -2.48
CA PHE A 3 18.88 -3.39 -2.96
C PHE A 3 18.40 -4.61 -2.16
N ASP A 4 19.31 -5.48 -1.73
CA ASP A 4 18.96 -6.65 -0.90
C ASP A 4 18.43 -6.22 0.47
N GLU A 5 19.06 -5.23 1.12
CA GLU A 5 18.55 -4.66 2.38
C GLU A 5 17.15 -4.04 2.20
N LEU A 6 16.87 -3.46 1.02
CA LEU A 6 15.54 -2.95 0.67
C LEU A 6 14.52 -4.08 0.57
N LEU A 7 14.86 -5.16 -0.13
CA LEU A 7 13.98 -6.33 -0.29
C LEU A 7 13.69 -7.00 1.04
N GLU A 8 14.70 -7.22 1.88
CA GLU A 8 14.53 -7.78 3.23
C GLU A 8 13.65 -6.91 4.13
N LEU A 9 13.76 -5.59 3.99
CA LEU A 9 12.92 -4.65 4.73
C LEU A 9 11.47 -4.65 4.21
N ALA A 10 11.30 -4.70 2.89
CA ALA A 10 9.98 -4.80 2.25
C ALA A 10 9.26 -6.09 2.64
N ASP A 11 9.98 -7.21 2.76
CA ASP A 11 9.40 -8.50 3.14
C ASP A 11 8.70 -8.45 4.51
N LYS A 12 9.20 -7.60 5.42
CA LYS A 12 8.65 -7.39 6.76
C LYS A 12 7.51 -6.35 6.80
N GLY A 13 7.19 -5.73 5.66
CA GLY A 13 6.21 -4.64 5.55
C GLY A 13 4.83 -5.08 5.06
N ASN A 14 3.82 -4.25 5.33
CA ASN A 14 2.47 -4.38 4.83
C ASN A 14 2.05 -3.11 4.08
N HIS A 15 1.95 -3.18 2.75
CA HIS A 15 1.57 -2.03 1.93
C HIS A 15 0.17 -1.49 2.26
N ARG A 16 -0.72 -2.30 2.86
CA ARG A 16 -2.09 -1.90 3.23
C ARG A 16 -2.15 -0.84 4.34
N GLU A 17 -1.03 -0.58 5.03
CA GLU A 17 -0.91 0.54 6.00
C GLU A 17 -0.59 1.89 5.32
N VAL A 18 -0.34 1.88 4.01
CA VAL A 18 0.20 3.02 3.23
C VAL A 18 -0.65 3.30 1.99
N ASP A 19 -0.97 2.26 1.23
CA ASP A 19 -1.80 2.32 0.04
C ASP A 19 -3.28 2.34 0.40
N MET A 20 -4.06 3.06 -0.40
CA MET A 20 -5.51 3.03 -0.31
C MET A 20 -6.06 1.93 -1.22
N LEU A 21 -6.83 1.01 -0.65
CA LEU A 21 -7.50 -0.09 -1.35
C LEU A 21 -8.91 0.29 -1.78
N VAL A 22 -9.49 -0.44 -2.73
CA VAL A 22 -10.89 -0.24 -3.18
C VAL A 22 -11.85 -0.27 -1.99
N LYS A 23 -11.67 -1.20 -1.05
CA LYS A 23 -12.49 -1.28 0.16
C LYS A 23 -12.39 -0.05 1.07
N ASP A 24 -11.30 0.72 1.02
CA ASP A 24 -11.15 1.93 1.84
C ASP A 24 -11.96 3.11 1.29
N ILE A 25 -12.39 3.01 0.02
CA ILE A 25 -13.29 3.97 -0.65
C ILE A 25 -14.74 3.47 -0.59
N TYR A 26 -14.97 2.18 -0.88
CA TYR A 26 -16.30 1.62 -1.10
C TYR A 26 -16.82 0.70 0.02
N GLY A 27 -16.02 0.42 1.05
CA GLY A 27 -16.38 -0.50 2.14
C GLY A 27 -16.33 -1.99 1.77
N GLY A 28 -15.97 -2.34 0.53
CA GLY A 28 -15.92 -3.71 0.02
C GLY A 28 -15.36 -3.78 -1.40
N ALA A 29 -15.70 -4.84 -2.13
CA ALA A 29 -15.41 -4.91 -3.56
C ALA A 29 -16.28 -3.91 -4.34
N TYR A 30 -15.79 -3.46 -5.50
CA TYR A 30 -16.57 -2.63 -6.40
C TYR A 30 -17.05 -3.47 -7.59
N GLU A 31 -18.18 -4.16 -7.37
CA GLU A 31 -18.69 -5.22 -8.26
C GLU A 31 -19.05 -4.73 -9.66
N SER A 32 -19.56 -3.50 -9.80
CA SER A 32 -20.00 -2.97 -11.10
C SER A 32 -18.84 -2.79 -12.09
N LEU A 33 -17.61 -2.62 -11.61
CA LEU A 33 -16.38 -2.57 -12.42
C LEU A 33 -15.53 -3.83 -12.26
N GLY A 34 -16.00 -4.84 -11.53
CA GLY A 34 -15.25 -6.07 -11.27
C GLY A 34 -13.98 -5.89 -10.46
N LEU A 35 -13.87 -4.83 -9.64
CA LEU A 35 -12.68 -4.58 -8.83
C LEU A 35 -12.79 -5.25 -7.46
N ALA A 36 -11.84 -6.13 -7.14
CA ALA A 36 -11.79 -6.76 -5.83
C ALA A 36 -11.45 -5.75 -4.72
N ALA A 37 -11.93 -6.05 -3.51
CA ALA A 37 -11.81 -5.19 -2.33
C ALA A 37 -10.34 -4.85 -1.95
N ASP A 38 -9.42 -5.76 -2.26
CA ASP A 38 -8.00 -5.68 -1.92
C ASP A 38 -7.11 -5.10 -3.04
N VAL A 39 -7.71 -4.70 -4.16
CA VAL A 39 -7.01 -3.97 -5.22
C VAL A 39 -6.60 -2.59 -4.71
N ILE A 40 -5.39 -2.16 -5.07
CA ILE A 40 -4.89 -0.81 -4.78
C ILE A 40 -5.67 0.17 -5.65
N ALA A 41 -6.45 1.04 -5.02
CA ALA A 41 -7.14 2.13 -5.69
C ALA A 41 -6.23 3.36 -5.86
N SER A 42 -5.34 3.60 -4.88
CA SER A 42 -4.35 4.68 -4.94
C SER A 42 -3.10 4.33 -4.14
N SER A 43 -1.96 4.24 -4.82
CA SER A 43 -0.66 4.05 -4.18
C SER A 43 -0.34 5.23 -3.27
N PHE A 44 0.12 4.95 -2.04
CA PHE A 44 0.34 5.96 -0.98
C PHE A 44 -0.89 6.80 -0.58
N GLY A 45 -2.09 6.37 -0.97
CA GLY A 45 -3.32 7.12 -0.71
C GLY A 45 -3.64 7.32 0.77
N LEU A 46 -3.37 6.33 1.64
CA LEU A 46 -3.56 6.49 3.09
C LEU A 46 -2.50 7.43 3.67
N ALA A 47 -1.26 7.35 3.19
CA ALA A 47 -0.19 8.27 3.59
C ALA A 47 -0.52 9.72 3.27
N ALA A 48 -1.03 9.99 2.07
CA ALA A 48 -1.50 11.32 1.68
C ALA A 48 -2.71 11.78 2.50
N ARG A 49 -3.67 10.89 2.77
CA ARG A 49 -4.89 11.19 3.54
C ARG A 49 -4.62 11.47 5.02
N ARG A 50 -3.61 10.81 5.60
CA ARG A 50 -3.27 10.90 7.02
C ARG A 50 -1.76 11.18 7.18
N PRO A 51 -1.30 12.39 6.84
CA PRO A 51 0.12 12.72 6.76
C PRO A 51 0.81 12.72 8.14
N ASN A 52 0.06 12.95 9.22
CA ASN A 52 0.60 12.99 10.58
C ASN A 52 0.63 11.62 11.28
N GLU A 53 0.12 10.57 10.64
CA GLU A 53 0.12 9.21 11.18
C GLU A 53 1.52 8.58 11.01
N ALA A 54 2.13 8.16 12.12
CA ALA A 54 3.42 7.50 12.10
C ALA A 54 3.30 6.16 11.38
N ARG A 55 4.20 5.93 10.42
CA ARG A 55 4.26 4.70 9.62
C ARG A 55 5.58 3.99 9.85
N ARG A 56 5.53 2.66 9.88
CA ARG A 56 6.76 1.87 9.99
C ARG A 56 7.52 1.98 8.67
N PRO A 57 8.86 2.16 8.70
CA PRO A 57 9.66 2.20 7.48
C PRO A 57 9.46 0.97 6.58
N ALA A 58 9.28 -0.22 7.16
CA ALA A 58 9.01 -1.45 6.40
C ALA A 58 7.73 -1.36 5.54
N ASP A 59 6.66 -0.76 6.06
CA ASP A 59 5.40 -0.61 5.33
C ASP A 59 5.54 0.35 4.16
N MET A 60 6.27 1.45 4.36
CA MET A 60 6.58 2.44 3.31
C MET A 60 7.44 1.82 2.20
N VAL A 61 8.46 1.04 2.56
CA VAL A 61 9.33 0.37 1.60
C VAL A 61 8.56 -0.72 0.83
N LYS A 62 7.69 -1.48 1.51
CA LYS A 62 6.82 -2.45 0.85
C LYS A 62 5.84 -1.79 -0.13
N ALA A 63 5.21 -0.68 0.25
CA ALA A 63 4.32 0.07 -0.62
C ALA A 63 5.06 0.63 -1.85
N LEU A 64 6.26 1.19 -1.65
CA LEU A 64 7.10 1.64 -2.75
C LEU A 64 7.44 0.50 -3.71
N LEU A 65 7.90 -0.64 -3.18
CA LEU A 65 8.24 -1.82 -3.98
C LEU A 65 7.04 -2.31 -4.78
N VAL A 66 5.85 -2.38 -4.16
CA VAL A 66 4.62 -2.79 -4.85
C VAL A 66 4.23 -1.79 -5.95
N ALA A 67 4.37 -0.48 -5.70
CA ALA A 67 4.00 0.56 -6.66
C ALA A 67 4.86 0.57 -7.92
N ILE A 68 6.15 0.21 -7.83
CA ILE A 68 7.05 0.15 -8.98
C ILE A 68 7.08 -1.22 -9.67
N SER A 69 6.52 -2.25 -9.03
CA SER A 69 6.52 -3.63 -9.55
C SER A 69 5.22 -4.03 -10.25
N LYS A 70 4.20 -3.15 -10.24
CA LYS A 70 2.88 -3.39 -10.82
C LYS A 70 2.63 -2.53 -12.05
#